data_AF-A0AAV7CR90-F1
#
_entry.id   AF-A0AAV7CR90-F1
#
_cell.length_a   1.000
_cell.length_b   1.000
_cell.length_c   1.000
_cell.angle_alpha   90.00
_cell.angle_beta   90.00
_cell.angle_gamma   90.00
#
_symmetry.space_group_name_H-M   'P 1'
#
loop_
_entity.id
_entity.type
_entity.pdbx_description
1 polymer ?
#
loop_
_entity_poly.entity_id
_entity_poly.type
_entity_poly.pdbx_seq_one_letter_code
_entity_poly.pdbx_strand_id
1 'polypeptide(L)'
;MVFIPALPVVFLYQLQTRYLQSQGIIWPQVITGFAVNLFNVAVNAIFMYGLKLGVVGSAWANTISQFAMSGLLFLYIIWKKLHLLTWGGWSKDCLQEWGTFIGLAIPSMLMVCIEWWSFEIGGFLAGLISVVELGAQAIMLELATAAYMISVGFSVAASVRIGNALGAGNVEHAKTSCKVALLCIVFCSVLTGSLLAGLKDVIAYIFTTDREIVSLVSRLMLIFAPFHICDAIAGTCAGILRGSGKQKIGAVTNAVGYYLVGLPIGISLMFAVKLGVIGLWSGMIFPVFLQASFFMVYTLRMNWDKACQEAQVRAGVKKEDEEPTVPQMETSSTGFDVSKNGAITTVYTAVDQSVTTGAAILPDSPFSENYSEHLVLQEDPLETSTVVGKILSTKQLLLRRGLVVSVAVMVLLIGVIIKVFTGNG
;
A
#
# COMPACT_ATOMS: atom_id res chain seq x y z
N MET A 1 -3.08 -2.38 -27.12
CA MET A 1 -4.17 -3.06 -26.38
C MET A 1 -3.86 -4.52 -25.98
N VAL A 2 -2.64 -5.03 -26.20
CA VAL A 2 -2.33 -6.46 -26.02
C VAL A 2 -2.28 -6.88 -24.54
N PHE A 3 -2.00 -5.94 -23.62
CA PHE A 3 -1.92 -6.21 -22.19
C PHE A 3 -3.26 -6.07 -21.43
N ILE A 4 -4.34 -5.59 -22.10
CA ILE A 4 -5.66 -5.44 -21.46
C ILE A 4 -6.17 -6.73 -20.80
N PRO A 5 -6.04 -7.92 -21.42
CA PRO A 5 -6.48 -9.18 -20.81
C PRO A 5 -5.74 -9.51 -19.50
N ALA A 6 -4.54 -8.97 -19.29
CA ALA A 6 -3.77 -9.21 -18.08
C ALA A 6 -4.31 -8.40 -16.88
N LEU A 7 -5.01 -7.28 -17.08
CA LEU A 7 -5.39 -6.37 -15.99
C LEU A 7 -6.24 -7.04 -14.89
N PRO A 8 -7.29 -7.83 -15.19
CA PRO A 8 -8.05 -8.53 -14.15
C PRO A 8 -7.18 -9.53 -13.37
N VAL A 9 -6.22 -10.16 -14.06
CA VAL A 9 -5.33 -11.16 -13.47
C VAL A 9 -4.26 -10.52 -12.59
N VAL A 10 -3.71 -9.39 -13.01
CA VAL A 10 -2.84 -8.56 -12.18
C VAL A 10 -3.58 -8.17 -10.90
N PHE A 11 -4.85 -7.76 -11.01
CA PHE A 11 -5.66 -7.46 -9.83
C PHE A 11 -5.82 -8.69 -8.90
N LEU A 12 -6.12 -9.87 -9.45
CA LEU A 12 -6.21 -11.11 -8.68
C LEU A 12 -4.89 -11.45 -7.98
N TYR A 13 -3.76 -11.35 -8.69
CA TYR A 13 -2.43 -11.57 -8.11
C TYR A 13 -2.14 -10.59 -6.97
N GLN A 14 -2.47 -9.31 -7.13
CA GLN A 14 -2.32 -8.30 -6.08
C GLN A 14 -3.20 -8.63 -4.87
N LEU A 15 -4.44 -9.08 -5.08
CA LEU A 15 -5.34 -9.48 -3.98
C LEU A 15 -4.79 -10.66 -3.19
N GLN A 16 -4.34 -11.72 -3.89
CA GLN A 16 -3.71 -12.89 -3.28
C GLN A 16 -2.44 -12.52 -2.53
N THR A 17 -1.63 -11.62 -3.10
CA THR A 17 -0.43 -11.07 -2.48
C THR A 17 -0.78 -10.35 -1.18
N ARG A 18 -1.77 -9.45 -1.18
CA ARG A 18 -2.19 -8.75 0.04
C ARG A 18 -2.74 -9.69 1.11
N TYR A 19 -3.49 -10.71 0.70
CA TYR A 19 -4.01 -11.75 1.58
C TYR A 19 -2.91 -12.55 2.29
N LEU A 20 -1.84 -12.91 1.58
CA LEU A 20 -0.69 -13.60 2.18
C LEU A 20 0.16 -12.66 3.04
N GLN A 21 0.40 -11.43 2.55
CA GLN A 21 1.17 -10.42 3.25
C GLN A 21 0.54 -10.04 4.59
N SER A 22 -0.78 -9.87 4.67
CA SER A 22 -1.46 -9.55 5.94
C SER A 22 -1.27 -10.64 7.00
N GLN A 23 -1.04 -11.88 6.58
CA GLN A 23 -0.76 -13.02 7.47
C GLN A 23 0.75 -13.18 7.77
N GLY A 24 1.60 -12.32 7.21
CA GLY A 24 3.05 -12.43 7.35
C GLY A 24 3.71 -13.49 6.46
N ILE A 25 2.99 -14.01 5.46
CA ILE A 25 3.49 -15.05 4.53
C ILE A 25 4.03 -14.35 3.27
N ILE A 26 5.35 -14.26 3.16
CA ILE A 26 6.01 -13.44 2.11
C ILE A 26 6.72 -14.28 1.04
N TRP A 27 7.40 -15.36 1.45
CA TRP A 27 8.25 -16.18 0.57
C TRP A 27 7.57 -16.74 -0.69
N PRO A 28 6.29 -17.17 -0.66
CA PRO A 28 5.63 -17.68 -1.87
C PRO A 28 5.59 -16.64 -2.99
N GLN A 29 5.35 -15.38 -2.65
CA GLN A 29 5.32 -14.28 -3.62
C GLN A 29 6.72 -14.04 -4.22
N VAL A 30 7.78 -14.11 -3.41
CA VAL A 30 9.17 -13.94 -3.85
C VAL A 30 9.58 -15.05 -4.80
N ILE A 31 9.32 -16.30 -4.43
CA ILE A 31 9.69 -17.49 -5.21
C ILE A 31 8.92 -17.51 -6.54
N THR A 32 7.60 -17.29 -6.50
CA THR A 32 6.77 -17.24 -7.72
C THR A 32 7.18 -16.08 -8.61
N GLY A 33 7.44 -14.90 -8.05
CA GLY A 33 7.94 -13.75 -8.80
C GLY A 33 9.25 -14.05 -9.52
N PHE A 34 10.23 -14.63 -8.82
CA PHE A 34 11.52 -14.98 -9.43
C PHE A 34 11.38 -16.04 -10.52
N ALA A 35 10.69 -17.15 -10.23
CA ALA A 35 10.50 -18.25 -11.18
C ALA A 35 9.75 -17.80 -12.45
N VAL A 36 8.70 -16.98 -12.29
CA VAL A 36 7.92 -16.51 -13.43
C VAL A 36 8.65 -15.44 -14.24
N ASN A 37 9.52 -14.63 -13.62
CA ASN A 37 10.38 -13.71 -14.38
C ASN A 37 11.41 -14.47 -15.24
N LEU A 38 12.01 -15.54 -14.71
CA LEU A 38 12.90 -16.40 -15.51
C LEU A 38 12.15 -17.05 -16.69
N PHE A 39 10.94 -17.54 -16.43
CA PHE A 39 10.04 -18.02 -17.47
C PHE A 39 9.68 -16.92 -18.49
N ASN A 40 9.46 -15.68 -18.03
CA ASN A 40 9.15 -14.54 -18.88
C ASN A 40 10.27 -14.25 -19.87
N VAL A 41 11.54 -14.35 -19.46
CA VAL A 41 12.70 -14.19 -20.35
C VAL A 41 12.66 -15.22 -21.48
N ALA A 42 12.39 -16.49 -21.16
CA ALA A 42 12.31 -17.56 -22.16
C ALA A 42 11.13 -17.33 -23.14
N VAL A 43 9.94 -16.99 -22.63
CA VAL A 43 8.77 -16.73 -23.49
C VAL A 43 8.98 -15.50 -24.36
N ASN A 44 9.57 -14.43 -23.82
CA ASN A 44 9.93 -13.25 -24.62
C ASN A 44 10.88 -13.63 -25.76
N ALA A 45 11.93 -14.42 -25.49
CA ALA A 45 12.86 -14.84 -26.52
C ALA A 45 12.17 -15.65 -27.63
N ILE A 46 11.27 -16.57 -27.27
CA ILE A 46 10.50 -17.36 -28.24
C ILE A 46 9.58 -16.45 -29.07
N PHE A 47 8.86 -15.53 -28.45
CA PHE A 47 7.89 -14.67 -29.16
C PHE A 47 8.57 -13.61 -30.03
N MET A 48 9.70 -13.07 -29.57
CA MET A 48 10.46 -12.06 -30.31
C MET A 48 11.31 -12.68 -31.43
N TYR A 49 12.08 -13.73 -31.15
CA TYR A 49 13.03 -14.29 -32.13
C TYR A 49 12.45 -15.46 -32.92
N GLY A 50 11.72 -16.36 -32.24
CA GLY A 50 11.13 -17.54 -32.88
C GLY A 50 9.90 -17.20 -33.71
N LEU A 51 8.92 -16.52 -33.11
CA LEU A 51 7.65 -16.17 -33.75
C LEU A 51 7.65 -14.79 -34.44
N LYS A 52 8.70 -13.98 -34.23
CA LYS A 52 8.87 -12.65 -34.84
C LYS A 52 7.68 -11.70 -34.62
N LEU A 53 7.03 -11.80 -33.45
CA LEU A 53 5.86 -10.99 -33.09
C LEU A 53 6.22 -9.57 -32.63
N GLY A 54 7.51 -9.23 -32.57
CA GLY A 54 8.00 -7.92 -32.15
C GLY A 54 7.48 -7.49 -30.77
N VAL A 55 7.13 -6.21 -30.63
CA VAL A 55 6.63 -5.62 -29.37
C VAL A 55 5.32 -6.25 -28.91
N VAL A 56 4.46 -6.67 -29.84
CA VAL A 56 3.21 -7.39 -29.54
C VAL A 56 3.51 -8.73 -28.86
N GLY A 57 4.56 -9.41 -29.31
CA GLY A 57 5.07 -10.62 -28.67
C GLY A 57 5.46 -10.37 -27.21
N SER A 58 6.23 -9.32 -26.93
CA SER A 58 6.63 -9.00 -25.55
C SER A 58 5.42 -8.73 -24.63
N ALA A 59 4.40 -8.02 -25.14
CA ALA A 59 3.17 -7.79 -24.39
C ALA A 59 2.42 -9.12 -24.06
N TRP A 60 2.36 -10.06 -25.01
CA TRP A 60 1.78 -11.39 -24.75
C TRP A 60 2.60 -12.22 -23.76
N ALA A 61 3.93 -12.18 -23.86
CA ALA A 61 4.82 -12.86 -22.91
C ALA A 61 4.57 -12.34 -21.48
N ASN A 62 4.45 -11.03 -21.31
CA ASN A 62 4.10 -10.42 -20.03
C ASN A 62 2.69 -10.85 -19.56
N THR A 63 1.69 -10.86 -20.44
CA THR A 63 0.34 -11.34 -20.11
C THR A 63 0.40 -12.77 -19.56
N ILE A 64 1.06 -13.70 -20.26
CA ILE A 64 1.20 -15.10 -19.82
C ILE A 64 1.87 -15.18 -18.45
N SER A 65 2.91 -14.38 -18.21
CA SER A 65 3.57 -14.31 -16.91
C SER A 65 2.63 -13.86 -15.80
N GLN A 66 1.75 -12.88 -16.02
CA GLN A 66 0.77 -12.48 -15.00
C GLN A 66 -0.21 -13.61 -14.67
N PHE A 67 -0.66 -14.37 -15.67
CA PHE A 67 -1.45 -15.59 -15.46
C PHE A 67 -0.69 -16.64 -14.66
N ALA A 68 0.58 -16.89 -14.98
CA ALA A 68 1.41 -17.82 -14.25
C ALA A 68 1.62 -17.40 -12.79
N MET A 69 1.93 -16.12 -12.52
CA MET A 69 2.07 -15.61 -11.15
C MET A 69 0.78 -15.77 -10.34
N SER A 70 -0.36 -15.36 -10.89
CA SER A 70 -1.67 -15.49 -10.24
C SER A 70 -2.05 -16.97 -10.02
N GLY A 71 -1.79 -17.83 -11.00
CA GLY A 71 -2.14 -19.26 -10.91
C GLY A 71 -1.30 -19.99 -9.87
N LEU A 72 0.02 -19.78 -9.86
CA LEU A 72 0.93 -20.43 -8.91
C LEU A 72 0.66 -20.01 -7.47
N LEU A 73 0.39 -18.71 -7.25
CA LEU A 73 0.09 -18.21 -5.91
C LEU A 73 -1.26 -18.72 -5.40
N PHE A 74 -2.27 -18.82 -6.28
CA PHE A 74 -3.55 -19.42 -5.95
C PHE A 74 -3.41 -20.91 -5.60
N LEU A 75 -2.67 -21.67 -6.42
CA LEU A 75 -2.39 -23.08 -6.14
C LEU A 75 -1.68 -23.26 -4.80
N TYR A 76 -0.75 -22.37 -4.46
CA TYR A 76 -0.08 -22.39 -3.17
C TYR A 76 -1.07 -22.19 -2.00
N ILE A 77 -1.98 -21.22 -2.11
CA ILE A 77 -3.02 -20.95 -1.10
C ILE A 77 -3.92 -22.16 -0.86
N ILE A 78 -4.30 -22.87 -1.93
CA ILE A 78 -5.12 -24.08 -1.84
C ILE A 78 -4.32 -25.26 -1.28
N TRP A 79 -3.13 -25.51 -1.82
CA TRP A 79 -2.29 -26.64 -1.44
C TRP A 79 -1.87 -26.61 0.03
N LYS A 80 -1.47 -25.44 0.54
CA LYS A 80 -1.14 -25.24 1.96
C LYS A 80 -2.37 -25.06 2.85
N LYS A 81 -3.59 -25.15 2.29
CA LYS A 81 -4.86 -25.04 3.03
C LYS A 81 -5.00 -23.73 3.85
N LEU A 82 -4.31 -22.68 3.43
CA LEU A 82 -4.24 -21.38 4.11
C LEU A 82 -5.61 -20.69 4.20
N HIS A 83 -6.52 -21.04 3.29
CA HIS A 83 -7.86 -20.49 3.22
C HIS A 83 -8.82 -21.07 4.27
N LEU A 84 -8.50 -22.22 4.90
CA LEU A 84 -9.46 -22.92 5.77
C LEU A 84 -9.88 -22.12 7.01
N LEU A 85 -8.96 -21.33 7.58
CA LEU A 85 -9.24 -20.53 8.79
C LEU A 85 -9.82 -19.14 8.50
N THR A 86 -9.73 -18.67 7.25
CA THR A 86 -10.04 -17.27 6.90
C THR A 86 -11.21 -17.17 5.93
N TRP A 87 -11.58 -18.25 5.24
CA TRP A 87 -12.65 -18.26 4.24
C TRP A 87 -13.88 -19.00 4.77
N GLY A 88 -14.91 -18.25 5.17
CA GLY A 88 -16.20 -18.79 5.61
C GLY A 88 -17.13 -19.27 4.47
N GLY A 89 -16.62 -19.47 3.26
CA GLY A 89 -17.42 -19.85 2.08
C GLY A 89 -18.01 -18.66 1.31
N TRP A 90 -18.91 -18.97 0.37
CA TRP A 90 -19.58 -17.95 -0.45
C TRP A 90 -20.72 -17.31 0.32
N SER A 91 -20.61 -16.01 0.61
CA SER A 91 -21.67 -15.21 1.26
C SER A 91 -21.93 -13.92 0.50
N LYS A 92 -23.13 -13.36 0.65
CA LYS A 92 -23.48 -12.02 0.17
C LYS A 92 -22.86 -10.91 1.05
N ASP A 93 -22.27 -11.27 2.18
CA ASP A 93 -21.60 -10.33 3.09
C ASP A 93 -20.45 -9.58 2.41
N CYS A 94 -19.78 -10.19 1.42
CA CYS A 94 -18.73 -9.53 0.64
C CYS A 94 -19.21 -8.28 -0.15
N LEU A 95 -20.53 -8.15 -0.34
CA LEU A 95 -21.14 -7.00 -0.99
C LEU A 95 -21.45 -5.87 0.01
N GLN A 96 -21.39 -6.14 1.32
CA GLN A 96 -21.59 -5.16 2.39
C GLN A 96 -20.30 -4.35 2.62
N GLU A 97 -20.36 -3.32 3.48
CA GLU A 97 -19.18 -2.59 4.00
C GLU A 97 -18.20 -1.92 3.03
N TRP A 98 -18.50 -1.84 1.73
CA TRP A 98 -17.61 -1.14 0.80
C TRP A 98 -17.35 0.33 1.22
N GLY A 99 -18.20 0.95 2.04
CA GLY A 99 -17.97 2.32 2.52
C GLY A 99 -16.64 2.44 3.26
N THR A 100 -16.39 1.57 4.24
CA THR A 100 -15.13 1.55 5.01
C THR A 100 -13.95 1.21 4.10
N PHE A 101 -14.09 0.17 3.26
CA PHE A 101 -13.06 -0.22 2.32
C PHE A 101 -12.70 0.91 1.34
N ILE A 102 -13.69 1.50 0.66
CA ILE A 102 -13.50 2.57 -0.33
C ILE A 102 -12.97 3.85 0.33
N GLY A 103 -13.46 4.16 1.54
CA GLY A 103 -12.97 5.28 2.35
C GLY A 103 -11.48 5.17 2.71
N LEU A 104 -10.92 3.97 2.65
CA LEU A 104 -9.50 3.68 2.81
C LEU A 104 -8.77 3.48 1.46
N ALA A 105 -9.40 2.83 0.49
CA ALA A 105 -8.79 2.46 -0.78
C ALA A 105 -8.58 3.69 -1.69
N ILE A 106 -9.57 4.59 -1.81
CA ILE A 106 -9.43 5.78 -2.68
C ILE A 106 -8.28 6.68 -2.23
N PRO A 107 -8.17 7.08 -0.94
CA PRO A 107 -7.05 7.91 -0.54
C PRO A 107 -5.71 7.17 -0.66
N SER A 108 -5.67 5.86 -0.39
CA SER A 108 -4.45 5.05 -0.61
C SER A 108 -4.02 5.03 -2.09
N MET A 109 -4.98 4.91 -3.00
CA MET A 109 -4.74 4.97 -4.45
C MET A 109 -4.20 6.35 -4.83
N LEU A 110 -4.87 7.42 -4.38
CA LEU A 110 -4.46 8.79 -4.68
C LEU A 110 -3.06 9.11 -4.15
N MET A 111 -2.69 8.61 -2.96
CA MET A 111 -1.33 8.76 -2.45
C MET A 111 -0.27 8.28 -3.44
N VAL A 112 -0.50 7.15 -4.11
CA VAL A 112 0.44 6.57 -5.07
C VAL A 112 0.32 7.24 -6.45
N CYS A 113 -0.91 7.36 -6.96
CA CYS A 113 -1.14 7.83 -8.32
C CYS A 113 -0.74 9.29 -8.53
N ILE A 114 -0.97 10.17 -7.56
CA ILE A 114 -0.61 11.60 -7.67
C ILE A 114 0.90 11.76 -7.88
N GLU A 115 1.70 11.00 -7.14
CA GLU A 115 3.15 11.01 -7.28
C GLU A 115 3.57 10.49 -8.66
N TRP A 116 3.08 9.31 -9.05
CA TRP A 116 3.45 8.68 -10.33
C TRP A 116 3.01 9.49 -11.55
N TRP A 117 1.78 10.01 -11.55
CA TRP A 117 1.28 10.83 -12.65
C TRP A 117 2.04 12.15 -12.79
N SER A 118 2.58 12.69 -11.70
CA SER A 118 3.41 13.90 -11.77
C SER A 118 4.70 13.66 -12.59
N PHE A 119 5.31 12.49 -12.43
CA PHE A 119 6.48 12.08 -13.21
C PHE A 119 6.14 11.81 -14.67
N GLU A 120 4.99 11.19 -14.95
CA GLU A 120 4.49 10.97 -16.33
C GLU A 120 4.20 12.30 -17.05
N ILE A 121 3.58 13.26 -16.36
CA ILE A 121 3.41 14.63 -16.87
C ILE A 121 4.77 15.22 -17.23
N GLY A 122 5.78 15.03 -16.36
CA GLY A 122 7.17 15.40 -16.64
C GLY A 122 7.73 14.77 -17.92
N GLY A 123 7.45 13.49 -18.16
CA GLY A 123 7.78 12.77 -19.39
C GLY A 123 7.16 13.41 -20.63
N PHE A 124 5.85 13.68 -20.59
CA PHE A 124 5.16 14.35 -21.69
C PHE A 124 5.75 15.74 -21.98
N LEU A 125 6.04 16.52 -20.94
CA LEU A 125 6.63 17.85 -21.08
C LEU A 125 8.06 17.81 -21.62
N ALA A 126 8.87 16.83 -21.21
CA ALA A 126 10.21 16.63 -21.75
C ALA A 126 10.19 16.36 -23.25
N GLY A 127 9.20 15.58 -23.71
CA GLY A 127 8.96 15.31 -25.13
C GLY A 127 8.61 16.53 -25.97
N LEU A 128 8.09 17.61 -25.36
CA LEU A 128 7.85 18.88 -26.05
C LEU A 128 9.11 19.70 -26.26
N ILE A 129 10.19 19.44 -25.51
CA ILE A 129 11.43 20.20 -25.60
C ILE A 129 12.36 19.59 -26.65
N SER A 130 12.76 18.33 -26.45
CA SER A 130 13.64 17.63 -27.41
C SER A 130 13.67 16.12 -27.15
N VAL A 131 14.19 15.37 -28.13
CA VAL A 131 14.42 13.92 -28.00
C VAL A 131 15.48 13.62 -26.92
N VAL A 132 16.48 14.48 -26.75
CA VAL A 132 17.52 14.32 -25.73
C VAL A 132 16.95 14.45 -24.32
N GLU A 133 16.09 15.45 -24.11
CA GLU A 133 15.41 15.70 -22.83
C GLU A 133 14.46 14.55 -22.48
N LEU A 134 13.68 14.08 -23.47
CA LEU A 134 12.80 12.92 -23.30
C LEU A 134 13.59 11.64 -22.98
N GLY A 135 14.69 11.39 -23.69
CA GLY A 135 15.55 10.23 -23.47
C GLY A 135 16.18 10.23 -22.08
N ALA A 136 16.68 11.39 -21.63
CA ALA A 136 17.22 11.54 -20.29
C ALA A 136 16.14 11.35 -19.21
N GLN A 137 14.95 11.90 -19.41
CA GLN A 137 13.81 11.71 -18.49
C GLN A 137 13.42 10.23 -18.38
N ALA A 138 13.33 9.50 -19.50
CA ALA A 138 13.01 8.08 -19.49
C ALA A 138 14.04 7.26 -18.70
N ILE A 139 15.34 7.48 -18.93
CA ILE A 139 16.42 6.80 -18.17
C ILE A 139 16.34 7.15 -16.69
N MET A 140 16.12 8.43 -16.36
CA MET A 140 15.97 8.87 -14.97
C MET A 140 14.78 8.21 -14.27
N LEU A 141 13.63 8.06 -14.95
CA LEU A 141 12.46 7.39 -14.39
C LEU A 141 12.70 5.90 -14.14
N GLU A 142 13.40 5.21 -15.04
CA GLU A 142 13.76 3.80 -14.84
C GLU A 142 14.71 3.64 -13.63
N LEU A 143 15.76 4.47 -13.55
CA LEU A 143 16.69 4.46 -12.42
C LEU A 143 15.99 4.83 -11.10
N ALA A 144 15.12 5.84 -11.11
CA ALA A 144 14.36 6.25 -9.95
C ALA A 144 13.40 5.14 -9.49
N THR A 145 12.71 4.49 -10.42
CA THR A 145 11.81 3.37 -10.14
C THR A 145 12.57 2.21 -9.51
N ALA A 146 13.72 1.82 -10.08
CA ALA A 146 14.56 0.76 -9.55
C ALA A 146 15.02 1.06 -8.11
N ALA A 147 15.46 2.29 -7.82
CA ALA A 147 15.85 2.72 -6.49
C ALA A 147 14.66 2.71 -5.51
N TYR A 148 13.49 3.18 -5.96
CA TYR A 148 12.29 3.30 -5.15
C TYR A 148 11.68 1.95 -4.75
N MET A 149 11.98 0.85 -5.46
CA MET A 149 11.49 -0.49 -5.07
C MET A 149 11.91 -0.89 -3.65
N ILE A 150 13.06 -0.41 -3.16
CA ILE A 150 13.48 -0.60 -1.76
C ILE A 150 12.50 0.08 -0.81
N SER A 151 12.13 1.33 -1.10
CA SER A 151 11.12 2.08 -0.34
C SER A 151 9.75 1.40 -0.36
N VAL A 152 9.31 0.91 -1.53
CA VAL A 152 8.06 0.15 -1.63
C VAL A 152 8.07 -1.08 -0.73
N GLY A 153 9.19 -1.82 -0.68
CA GLY A 153 9.36 -2.96 0.22
C GLY A 153 9.16 -2.59 1.69
N PHE A 154 9.85 -1.56 2.17
CA PHE A 154 9.69 -1.06 3.55
C PHE A 154 8.29 -0.50 3.81
N SER A 155 7.71 0.19 2.83
CA SER A 155 6.34 0.72 2.91
C SER A 155 5.31 -0.39 3.12
N VAL A 156 5.42 -1.49 2.37
CA VAL A 156 4.55 -2.66 2.53
C VAL A 156 4.79 -3.37 3.87
N ALA A 157 6.04 -3.61 4.23
CA ALA A 157 6.40 -4.25 5.50
C ALA A 157 5.88 -3.46 6.71
N ALA A 158 6.09 -2.14 6.72
CA ALA A 158 5.61 -1.25 7.76
C ALA A 158 4.07 -1.25 7.81
N SER A 159 3.39 -1.17 6.66
CA SER A 159 1.92 -1.18 6.59
C SER A 159 1.34 -2.46 7.22
N VAL A 160 1.92 -3.63 6.90
CA VAL A 160 1.46 -4.92 7.43
C VAL A 160 1.74 -5.04 8.92
N ARG A 161 2.98 -4.80 9.36
CA ARG A 161 3.39 -4.96 10.77
C ARG A 161 2.62 -4.02 11.69
N ILE A 162 2.45 -2.76 11.28
CA ILE A 162 1.72 -1.75 12.06
C ILE A 162 0.23 -2.04 12.05
N GLY A 163 -0.36 -2.36 10.88
CA GLY A 163 -1.77 -2.71 10.79
C GLY A 163 -2.15 -3.89 11.68
N ASN A 164 -1.36 -4.96 11.65
CA ASN A 164 -1.56 -6.13 12.50
C ASN A 164 -1.40 -5.80 13.99
N ALA A 165 -0.37 -5.03 14.35
CA ALA A 165 -0.13 -4.65 15.74
C ALA A 165 -1.27 -3.78 16.32
N LEU A 166 -1.75 -2.80 15.54
CA LEU A 166 -2.87 -1.95 15.94
C LEU A 166 -4.18 -2.76 16.02
N GLY A 167 -4.44 -3.67 15.08
CA GLY A 167 -5.59 -4.57 15.15
C GLY A 167 -5.56 -5.47 16.39
N ALA A 168 -4.38 -5.92 16.79
CA ALA A 168 -4.16 -6.75 17.97
C ALA A 168 -4.14 -5.98 19.30
N GLY A 169 -4.30 -4.65 19.32
CA GLY A 169 -4.20 -3.87 20.55
C GLY A 169 -2.77 -3.58 21.03
N ASN A 170 -1.74 -3.97 20.26
CA ASN A 170 -0.34 -3.88 20.67
C ASN A 170 0.32 -2.60 20.13
N VAL A 171 0.10 -1.51 20.85
CA VAL A 171 0.64 -0.18 20.52
C VAL A 171 2.17 -0.14 20.52
N GLU A 172 2.82 -0.81 21.45
CA GLU A 172 4.29 -0.80 21.56
C GLU A 172 4.97 -1.50 20.38
N HIS A 173 4.39 -2.61 19.90
CA HIS A 173 4.86 -3.27 18.70
C HIS A 173 4.66 -2.42 17.44
N ALA A 174 3.55 -1.67 17.36
CA ALA A 174 3.32 -0.72 16.26
C ALA A 174 4.36 0.40 16.24
N LYS A 175 4.66 1.01 17.41
CA LYS A 175 5.70 2.04 17.56
C LYS A 175 7.09 1.51 17.20
N THR A 176 7.42 0.31 17.64
CA THR A 176 8.72 -0.32 17.35
C THR A 176 8.86 -0.61 15.86
N SER A 177 7.84 -1.19 15.23
CA SER A 177 7.81 -1.45 13.78
C SER A 177 7.98 -0.16 12.97
N CYS A 178 7.34 0.92 13.40
CA CYS A 178 7.51 2.25 12.82
C CYS A 178 8.96 2.74 12.90
N LYS A 179 9.57 2.72 14.09
CA LYS A 179 10.96 3.17 14.29
C LYS A 179 11.94 2.37 13.45
N VAL A 180 11.82 1.04 13.44
CA VAL A 180 12.70 0.15 12.67
C VAL A 180 12.58 0.43 11.18
N ALA A 181 11.35 0.54 10.64
CA ALA A 181 11.15 0.84 9.22
C ALA A 181 11.79 2.17 8.82
N LEU A 182 11.66 3.22 9.64
CA LEU A 182 12.25 4.55 9.40
C LEU A 182 13.79 4.53 9.46
N LEU A 183 14.37 3.84 10.44
CA LEU A 183 15.83 3.73 10.55
C LEU A 183 16.41 2.95 9.35
N CYS A 184 15.79 1.83 9.00
CA CYS A 184 16.25 1.02 7.87
C CYS A 184 16.13 1.78 6.54
N ILE A 185 15.03 2.49 6.28
CA ILE A 185 14.90 3.21 5.01
C ILE A 185 15.89 4.36 4.90
N VAL A 186 16.16 5.10 5.98
CA VAL A 186 17.17 6.18 5.96
C VAL A 186 18.54 5.59 5.63
N PHE A 187 18.91 4.48 6.24
CA PHE A 187 20.18 3.80 5.94
C PHE A 187 20.24 3.31 4.48
N CYS A 188 19.21 2.59 4.02
CA CYS A 188 19.17 2.04 2.68
C CYS A 188 19.12 3.13 1.60
N SER A 189 18.36 4.21 1.81
CA SER A 189 18.24 5.30 0.82
C SER A 189 19.51 6.13 0.72
N VAL A 190 20.24 6.33 1.82
CA VAL A 190 21.58 6.95 1.78
C VAL A 190 22.56 6.07 1.03
N LEU A 191 22.55 4.75 1.27
CA LEU A 191 23.42 3.81 0.56
C LEU A 191 23.12 3.79 -0.94
N THR A 192 21.85 3.61 -1.33
CA THR A 192 21.42 3.58 -2.73
C THR A 192 21.64 4.93 -3.41
N GLY A 193 21.32 6.05 -2.75
CA GLY A 193 21.57 7.40 -3.27
C GLY A 193 23.05 7.68 -3.50
N SER A 194 23.92 7.25 -2.57
CA SER A 194 25.38 7.40 -2.69
C SER A 194 25.94 6.53 -3.82
N LEU A 195 25.46 5.29 -3.95
CA LEU A 195 25.84 4.39 -5.04
C LEU A 195 25.46 4.99 -6.41
N LEU A 196 24.23 5.47 -6.52
CA LEU A 196 23.72 6.10 -7.74
C LEU A 196 24.47 7.39 -8.09
N ALA A 197 24.79 8.22 -7.10
CA ALA A 197 25.64 9.40 -7.30
C ALA A 197 27.06 9.03 -7.75
N GLY A 198 27.65 7.96 -7.17
CA GLY A 198 28.98 7.46 -7.55
C GLY A 198 29.02 6.86 -8.96
N LEU A 199 27.91 6.32 -9.45
CA LEU A 199 27.78 5.73 -10.78
C LEU A 199 27.25 6.70 -11.85
N LYS A 200 27.06 7.99 -11.52
CA LYS A 200 26.39 8.97 -12.38
C LYS A 200 26.95 9.06 -13.81
N ASP A 201 28.26 8.89 -13.99
CA ASP A 201 28.93 9.06 -15.28
C ASP A 201 28.91 7.79 -16.15
N VAL A 202 28.53 6.65 -15.58
CA VAL A 202 28.60 5.34 -16.25
C VAL A 202 27.25 4.66 -16.40
N ILE A 203 26.30 4.89 -15.47
CA ILE A 203 25.06 4.12 -15.40
C ILE A 203 24.15 4.30 -16.62
N ALA A 204 24.17 5.48 -17.24
CA ALA A 204 23.36 5.78 -18.43
C ALA A 204 23.80 4.98 -19.67
N TYR A 205 25.06 4.52 -19.74
CA TYR A 205 25.55 3.72 -20.86
C TYR A 205 24.91 2.32 -20.95
N ILE A 206 24.24 1.86 -19.90
CA ILE A 206 23.42 0.64 -19.94
C ILE A 206 22.21 0.82 -20.88
N PHE A 207 21.73 2.06 -21.03
CA PHE A 207 20.51 2.38 -21.76
C PHE A 207 20.78 2.95 -23.15
N THR A 208 21.84 3.75 -23.31
CA THR A 208 22.11 4.44 -24.58
C THR A 208 23.60 4.70 -24.81
N THR A 209 23.99 4.79 -26.08
CA THR A 209 25.32 5.22 -26.52
C THR A 209 25.39 6.71 -26.87
N ASP A 210 24.26 7.42 -26.83
CA ASP A 210 24.19 8.86 -27.09
C ASP A 210 24.83 9.64 -25.94
N ARG A 211 25.92 10.37 -26.27
CA ARG A 211 26.71 11.12 -25.28
C ARG A 211 25.98 12.33 -24.72
N GLU A 212 25.06 12.94 -25.46
CA GLU A 212 24.30 14.10 -24.99
C GLU A 212 23.31 13.67 -23.90
N ILE A 213 22.61 12.56 -24.13
CA ILE A 213 21.69 11.96 -23.14
C ILE A 213 22.46 11.52 -21.89
N VAL A 214 23.58 10.81 -22.07
CA VAL A 214 24.42 10.35 -20.94
C VAL A 214 24.91 11.52 -20.09
N SER A 215 25.38 12.60 -20.72
CA SER A 215 25.84 13.80 -20.02
C SER A 215 24.71 14.47 -19.22
N LEU A 216 23.51 14.56 -19.81
CA LEU A 216 22.34 15.12 -19.14
C LEU A 216 21.89 14.25 -17.96
N VAL A 217 21.84 12.93 -18.11
CA VAL A 217 21.54 11.98 -17.02
C VAL A 217 22.56 12.12 -15.89
N SER A 218 23.87 12.19 -16.18
CA SER A 218 24.90 12.37 -15.15
C SER A 218 24.65 13.61 -14.28
N ARG A 219 24.22 14.72 -14.89
CA ARG A 219 23.85 15.95 -14.15
C ARG A 219 22.59 15.77 -13.31
N LEU A 220 21.57 15.11 -13.85
CA LEU A 220 20.32 14.82 -13.14
C LEU A 220 20.54 13.89 -11.94
N MET A 221 21.45 12.93 -12.05
CA MET A 221 21.77 11.99 -10.96
C MET A 221 22.26 12.69 -9.69
N LEU A 222 22.99 13.81 -9.81
CA LEU A 222 23.41 14.61 -8.67
C LEU A 222 22.24 15.29 -7.94
N ILE A 223 21.21 15.67 -8.70
CA ILE A 223 19.96 16.27 -8.18
C ILE A 223 19.08 15.16 -7.59
N PHE A 224 19.06 13.99 -8.24
CA PHE A 224 18.28 12.84 -7.83
C PHE A 224 18.77 12.22 -6.52
N ALA A 225 20.08 12.18 -6.25
CA ALA A 225 20.60 11.56 -5.03
C ALA A 225 19.98 12.11 -3.72
N PRO A 226 19.96 13.43 -3.44
CA PRO A 226 19.27 13.97 -2.27
C PRO A 226 17.73 13.87 -2.37
N PHE A 227 17.18 13.96 -3.58
CA PHE A 227 15.75 13.76 -3.82
C PHE A 227 15.30 12.36 -3.39
N HIS A 228 16.05 11.32 -3.78
CA HIS A 228 15.76 9.92 -3.51
C HIS A 228 15.70 9.62 -2.01
N ILE A 229 16.58 10.23 -1.21
CA ILE A 229 16.57 10.05 0.25
C ILE A 229 15.24 10.54 0.83
N CYS A 230 14.80 11.74 0.45
CA CYS A 230 13.55 12.32 0.91
C CYS A 230 12.34 11.51 0.41
N ASP A 231 12.37 11.14 -0.86
CA ASP A 231 11.31 10.37 -1.51
C ASP A 231 11.16 8.96 -0.90
N ALA A 232 12.27 8.28 -0.62
CA ALA A 232 12.26 6.98 0.06
C ALA A 232 11.67 7.07 1.48
N ILE A 233 12.03 8.10 2.24
CA ILE A 233 11.46 8.37 3.55
C ILE A 233 9.95 8.62 3.43
N ALA A 234 9.53 9.47 2.50
CA ALA A 234 8.11 9.78 2.28
C ALA A 234 7.31 8.53 1.89
N GLY A 235 7.84 7.69 0.99
CA GLY A 235 7.22 6.44 0.55
C GLY A 235 7.08 5.40 1.69
N THR A 236 8.07 5.32 2.58
CA THR A 236 7.98 4.45 3.76
C THR A 236 6.98 4.98 4.78
N CYS A 237 6.99 6.30 5.06
CA CYS A 237 5.97 6.93 5.89
C CYS A 237 4.56 6.75 5.32
N ALA A 238 4.39 6.83 4.01
CA ALA A 238 3.13 6.52 3.34
C ALA A 238 2.64 5.09 3.63
N GLY A 239 3.55 4.13 3.76
CA GLY A 239 3.25 2.78 4.25
C GLY A 239 2.74 2.76 5.69
N ILE A 240 3.39 3.52 6.58
CA ILE A 240 2.99 3.66 7.99
C ILE A 240 1.59 4.30 8.12
N LEU A 241 1.33 5.36 7.34
CA LEU A 241 0.02 6.02 7.25
C LEU A 241 -1.05 5.05 6.73
N ARG A 242 -0.74 4.20 5.74
CA ARG A 242 -1.65 3.16 5.24
C ARG A 242 -1.95 2.11 6.32
N GLY A 243 -0.92 1.59 6.99
CA GLY A 243 -1.05 0.61 8.08
C GLY A 243 -1.86 1.14 9.27
N SER A 244 -1.76 2.45 9.54
CA SER A 244 -2.51 3.12 10.62
C SER A 244 -3.91 3.61 10.17
N GLY A 245 -4.23 3.46 8.89
CA GLY A 245 -5.49 3.91 8.29
C GLY A 245 -5.66 5.45 8.25
N LYS A 246 -4.56 6.19 8.09
CA LYS A 246 -4.48 7.67 8.02
C LYS A 246 -4.17 8.18 6.61
N GLN A 247 -4.46 7.41 5.58
CA GLN A 247 -4.04 7.68 4.19
C GLN A 247 -4.68 8.92 3.55
N LYS A 248 -5.83 9.39 4.06
CA LYS A 248 -6.41 10.69 3.65
C LYS A 248 -5.43 11.85 3.82
N ILE A 249 -4.70 11.88 4.93
CA ILE A 249 -3.71 12.92 5.22
C ILE A 249 -2.57 12.86 4.21
N GLY A 250 -2.11 11.65 3.91
CA GLY A 250 -1.10 11.43 2.89
C GLY A 250 -1.55 11.87 1.50
N ALA A 251 -2.77 11.53 1.10
CA ALA A 251 -3.29 11.86 -0.23
C ALA A 251 -3.37 13.39 -0.45
N VAL A 252 -3.88 14.11 0.55
CA VAL A 252 -3.96 15.58 0.51
C VAL A 252 -2.56 16.21 0.46
N THR A 253 -1.64 15.70 1.27
CA THR A 253 -0.25 16.20 1.29
C THR A 253 0.42 16.01 -0.06
N ASN A 254 0.30 14.82 -0.68
CA ASN A 254 0.86 14.55 -2.00
C ASN A 254 0.23 15.46 -3.07
N ALA A 255 -1.09 15.66 -3.03
CA ALA A 255 -1.79 16.53 -3.97
C ALA A 255 -1.24 17.97 -3.91
N VAL A 256 -1.12 18.52 -2.70
CA VAL A 256 -0.61 19.87 -2.49
C VAL A 256 0.87 19.95 -2.88
N GLY A 257 1.69 19.03 -2.41
CA GLY A 257 3.14 19.02 -2.65
C GLY A 257 3.47 18.93 -4.13
N TYR A 258 2.92 17.94 -4.83
CA TYR A 258 3.25 17.72 -6.24
C TYR A 258 2.53 18.69 -7.19
N TYR A 259 1.23 18.95 -7.03
CA TYR A 259 0.46 19.70 -8.03
C TYR A 259 0.37 21.19 -7.76
N LEU A 260 0.35 21.63 -6.50
CA LEU A 260 0.26 23.06 -6.18
C LEU A 260 1.62 23.73 -6.03
N VAL A 261 2.67 22.96 -5.72
CA VAL A 261 4.02 23.50 -5.48
C VAL A 261 5.02 22.95 -6.49
N GLY A 262 5.23 21.63 -6.53
CA GLY A 262 6.30 21.01 -7.31
C GLY A 262 6.19 21.18 -8.81
N LEU A 263 5.05 20.83 -9.41
CA LEU A 263 4.83 20.98 -10.83
C LEU A 263 4.86 22.45 -11.27
N PRO A 264 4.17 23.41 -10.62
CA PRO A 264 4.28 24.82 -11.00
C PRO A 264 5.71 25.36 -10.98
N ILE A 265 6.49 25.04 -9.94
CA ILE A 265 7.91 25.45 -9.84
C ILE A 265 8.74 24.75 -10.92
N GLY A 266 8.61 23.42 -11.03
CA GLY A 266 9.35 22.60 -11.99
C GLY A 266 9.09 22.99 -13.44
N ILE A 267 7.82 23.19 -13.82
CA ILE A 267 7.41 23.64 -15.16
C ILE A 267 7.96 25.05 -15.44
N SER A 268 7.89 25.96 -14.46
CA SER A 268 8.44 27.31 -14.62
C SER A 268 9.96 27.27 -14.84
N LEU A 269 10.69 26.47 -14.08
CA LEU A 269 12.15 26.30 -14.26
C LEU A 269 12.47 25.61 -15.60
N MET A 270 11.67 24.62 -15.98
CA MET A 270 11.84 23.85 -17.21
C MET A 270 11.68 24.74 -18.45
N PHE A 271 10.62 25.55 -18.53
CA PHE A 271 10.29 26.33 -19.73
C PHE A 271 10.70 27.81 -19.65
N ALA A 272 10.39 28.51 -18.56
CA ALA A 272 10.65 29.96 -18.48
C ALA A 272 12.14 30.25 -18.27
N VAL A 273 12.80 29.50 -17.38
CA VAL A 273 14.25 29.59 -17.14
C VAL A 273 15.05 28.75 -18.14
N LYS A 274 14.37 27.93 -18.95
CA LYS A 274 14.96 27.05 -19.99
C LYS A 274 15.98 26.06 -19.43
N LEU A 275 15.73 25.52 -18.23
CA LEU A 275 16.58 24.49 -17.63
C LEU A 275 16.20 23.06 -18.07
N GLY A 276 15.17 22.89 -18.91
CA GLY A 276 14.73 21.57 -19.34
C GLY A 276 14.35 20.66 -18.16
N VAL A 277 14.62 19.37 -18.28
CA VAL A 277 14.33 18.37 -17.23
C VAL A 277 15.11 18.63 -15.95
N ILE A 278 16.27 19.29 -16.02
CA ILE A 278 17.00 19.73 -14.81
C ILE A 278 16.13 20.69 -14.00
N GLY A 279 15.42 21.60 -14.66
CA GLY A 279 14.47 22.52 -14.02
C GLY A 279 13.32 21.78 -13.34
N LEU A 280 12.76 20.77 -14.01
CA LEU A 280 11.69 19.93 -13.47
C LEU A 280 12.14 19.22 -12.17
N TRP A 281 13.24 18.46 -12.23
CA TRP A 281 13.75 17.71 -11.06
C TRP A 281 14.18 18.65 -9.92
N SER A 282 14.82 19.77 -10.24
CA SER A 282 15.20 20.77 -9.23
C SER A 282 13.98 21.38 -8.54
N GLY A 283 12.93 21.68 -9.31
CA GLY A 283 11.68 22.22 -8.77
C GLY A 283 10.94 21.27 -7.83
N MET A 284 11.16 19.95 -7.95
CA MET A 284 10.54 18.94 -7.09
C MET A 284 11.30 18.67 -5.79
N ILE A 285 12.56 19.11 -5.64
CA ILE A 285 13.33 18.86 -4.39
C ILE A 285 12.64 19.46 -3.16
N PHE A 286 12.32 20.75 -3.22
CA PHE A 286 11.75 21.46 -2.09
C PHE A 286 10.41 20.87 -1.60
N PRO A 287 9.40 20.63 -2.45
CA PRO A 287 8.14 20.03 -2.01
C PRO A 287 8.31 18.60 -1.50
N VAL A 288 9.17 17.78 -2.10
CA VAL A 288 9.42 16.41 -1.62
C VAL A 288 10.13 16.42 -0.26
N PHE A 289 11.06 17.34 -0.05
CA PHE A 289 11.66 17.55 1.27
C PHE A 289 10.63 17.96 2.33
N LEU A 290 9.73 18.90 2.00
CA LEU A 290 8.64 19.30 2.89
C LEU A 290 7.67 18.15 3.18
N GLN A 291 7.31 17.37 2.17
CA GLN A 291 6.45 16.20 2.29
C GLN A 291 7.09 15.14 3.20
N ALA A 292 8.36 14.80 2.97
CA ALA A 292 9.10 13.85 3.80
C ALA A 292 9.17 14.32 5.26
N SER A 293 9.47 15.60 5.48
CA SER A 293 9.52 16.21 6.81
C SER A 293 8.17 16.17 7.51
N PHE A 294 7.09 16.54 6.81
CA PHE A 294 5.73 16.51 7.34
C PHE A 294 5.30 15.08 7.70
N PHE A 295 5.52 14.12 6.80
CA PHE A 295 5.20 12.71 7.07
C PHE A 295 6.00 12.13 8.22
N MET A 296 7.28 12.46 8.32
CA MET A 296 8.13 12.04 9.44
C MET A 296 7.60 12.61 10.76
N VAL A 297 7.37 13.92 10.84
CA VAL A 297 6.85 14.58 12.06
C VAL A 297 5.48 14.03 12.43
N TYR A 298 4.57 13.91 11.47
CA TYR A 298 3.24 13.36 11.70
C TYR A 298 3.31 11.93 12.27
N THR A 299 4.15 11.09 11.67
CA THR A 299 4.31 9.69 12.10
C THR A 299 4.91 9.59 13.49
N LEU A 300 5.93 10.40 13.81
CA LEU A 300 6.58 10.41 15.12
C LEU A 300 5.67 10.97 16.22
N ARG A 301 4.76 11.89 15.88
CA ARG A 301 3.81 12.52 16.81
C ARG A 301 2.43 11.87 16.82
N MET A 302 2.22 10.80 16.07
CA MET A 302 0.93 10.13 15.97
C MET A 302 0.48 9.62 17.34
N ASN A 303 -0.77 9.89 17.70
CA ASN A 303 -1.39 9.28 18.87
C ASN A 303 -1.68 7.80 18.53
N TRP A 304 -0.76 6.92 18.94
CA TRP A 304 -0.83 5.50 18.65
C TRP A 304 -1.99 4.79 19.36
N ASP A 305 -2.38 5.25 20.55
CA ASP A 305 -3.52 4.70 21.29
C ASP A 305 -4.83 4.97 20.56
N LYS A 306 -5.01 6.20 20.06
CA LYS A 306 -6.15 6.55 19.21
C LYS A 306 -6.15 5.75 17.90
N ALA A 307 -4.99 5.62 17.25
CA ALA A 307 -4.88 4.83 16.02
C ALA A 307 -5.22 3.35 16.25
N CYS A 308 -4.87 2.81 17.42
CA CYS A 308 -5.20 1.46 17.84
C CYS A 308 -6.69 1.27 18.08
N GLN A 309 -7.34 2.21 18.80
CA GLN A 309 -8.79 2.21 19.00
C GLN A 309 -9.53 2.23 17.66
N GLU A 310 -9.17 3.16 16.76
CA GLU A 310 -9.76 3.25 15.42
C GLU A 310 -9.54 1.97 14.59
N ALA A 311 -8.39 1.30 14.73
CA ALA A 311 -8.13 0.02 14.07
C ALA A 311 -9.02 -1.10 14.61
N GLN A 312 -9.17 -1.21 15.94
CA GLN A 312 -10.01 -2.23 16.58
C GLN A 312 -11.50 -2.03 16.29
N VAL A 313 -11.98 -0.78 16.23
CA VAL A 313 -13.35 -0.48 15.81
C VAL A 313 -13.58 -0.89 14.35
N ARG A 314 -12.65 -0.53 13.45
CA ARG A 314 -12.74 -0.93 12.03
C ARG A 314 -12.68 -2.45 11.82
N ALA A 315 -11.97 -3.16 12.71
CA ALA A 315 -11.88 -4.62 12.68
C ALA A 315 -13.07 -5.30 13.37
N GLY A 316 -14.01 -4.56 13.96
CA GLY A 316 -15.16 -5.11 14.69
C GLY A 316 -14.81 -5.70 16.07
N VAL A 317 -13.58 -5.50 16.55
CA VAL A 317 -13.10 -5.99 17.87
C VAL A 317 -13.67 -5.14 19.01
N LYS A 318 -13.83 -3.84 18.78
CA LYS A 318 -14.49 -2.91 19.70
C LYS A 318 -15.72 -2.31 19.03
N LYS A 319 -16.80 -2.13 19.80
CA LYS A 319 -17.94 -1.33 19.35
C LYS A 319 -17.53 0.15 19.37
N GLU A 320 -18.09 0.93 18.45
CA GLU A 320 -17.92 2.38 18.44
C GLU A 320 -18.43 2.89 19.81
N ASP A 321 -17.56 3.48 20.63
CA ASP A 321 -17.97 4.06 21.90
C ASP A 321 -19.07 5.09 21.58
N GLU A 322 -20.30 4.85 22.05
CA GLU A 322 -21.29 5.92 22.14
C GLU A 322 -20.61 7.06 22.91
N GLU A 323 -20.71 8.29 22.40
CA GLU A 323 -20.23 9.49 23.08
C GLU A 323 -20.52 9.39 24.58
N PRO A 324 -19.60 9.77 25.48
CA PRO A 324 -19.87 9.71 26.90
C PRO A 324 -21.05 10.62 27.19
N THR A 325 -22.25 10.02 27.31
CA THR A 325 -23.41 10.68 27.85
C THR A 325 -22.99 11.12 29.24
N VAL A 326 -22.82 12.43 29.41
CA VAL A 326 -22.57 13.06 30.70
C VAL A 326 -23.50 12.39 31.71
N PRO A 327 -23.00 11.83 32.84
CA PRO A 327 -23.88 11.29 33.85
C PRO A 327 -24.83 12.41 34.24
N GLN A 328 -26.12 12.24 33.93
CA GLN A 328 -27.12 13.11 34.51
C GLN A 328 -26.96 12.93 36.02
N MET A 329 -26.53 14.00 36.68
CA MET A 329 -26.55 14.13 38.12
C MET A 329 -27.98 13.76 38.55
N GLU A 330 -28.13 12.60 39.18
CA GLU A 330 -29.34 12.29 39.92
C GLU A 330 -29.45 13.35 41.02
N THR A 331 -30.29 14.36 40.79
CA THR A 331 -30.81 15.18 41.87
C THR A 331 -31.67 14.28 42.74
N SER A 332 -31.06 13.86 43.84
CA SER A 332 -31.68 13.26 45.00
C SER A 332 -32.90 14.06 45.44
N SER A 333 -34.09 13.60 45.05
CA SER A 333 -35.32 13.94 45.76
C SER A 333 -35.58 12.85 46.78
N THR A 334 -35.24 13.18 48.02
CA THR A 334 -35.70 12.53 49.26
C THR A 334 -37.17 12.11 49.19
N GLY A 335 -37.42 10.82 49.35
CA GLY A 335 -38.73 10.22 49.53
C GLY A 335 -38.60 9.06 50.50
N PHE A 336 -38.94 9.32 51.77
CA PHE A 336 -39.15 8.30 52.79
C PHE A 336 -40.30 7.40 52.33
N ASP A 337 -40.10 6.09 52.28
CA ASP A 337 -41.18 5.14 52.48
C ASP A 337 -40.69 3.85 53.14
N VAL A 338 -41.29 3.56 54.29
CA VAL A 338 -41.07 2.37 55.10
C VAL A 338 -42.03 1.31 54.61
N SER A 339 -41.55 0.19 54.08
CA SER A 339 -42.34 -1.05 54.13
C SER A 339 -41.48 -2.32 54.13
N LYS A 340 -41.90 -3.19 55.05
CA LYS A 340 -41.47 -4.54 55.39
C LYS A 340 -41.34 -5.46 54.17
N ASN A 341 -40.25 -6.22 54.09
CA ASN A 341 -40.25 -7.70 54.15
C ASN A 341 -38.83 -8.23 53.99
N GLY A 342 -38.45 -9.14 54.89
CA GLY A 342 -37.12 -9.73 54.94
C GLY A 342 -36.87 -10.78 53.87
N ALA A 343 -35.65 -10.77 53.31
CA ALA A 343 -34.95 -11.95 52.84
C ALA A 343 -33.45 -11.63 52.77
N ILE A 344 -32.68 -12.36 53.56
CA ILE A 344 -31.21 -12.37 53.58
C ILE A 344 -30.75 -13.25 52.41
N THR A 345 -29.79 -12.81 51.59
CA THR A 345 -28.75 -13.69 51.03
C THR A 345 -27.52 -12.86 50.60
N THR A 346 -26.40 -13.22 51.23
CA THR A 346 -25.03 -12.72 51.11
C THR A 346 -24.40 -13.04 49.75
N VAL A 347 -23.68 -12.10 49.15
CA VAL A 347 -22.69 -12.37 48.08
C VAL A 347 -21.30 -12.00 48.61
N TYR A 348 -20.43 -13.00 48.73
CA TYR A 348 -19.03 -12.84 49.14
C TYR A 348 -18.17 -12.37 47.96
N THR A 349 -17.35 -11.36 48.22
CA THR A 349 -16.14 -10.99 47.47
C THR A 349 -15.00 -11.94 47.83
N ALA A 350 -14.16 -12.29 46.85
CA ALA A 350 -12.80 -12.78 47.11
C ALA A 350 -11.81 -12.06 46.19
N VAL A 351 -10.99 -11.23 46.83
CA VAL A 351 -9.74 -10.65 46.34
C VAL A 351 -8.64 -11.66 46.65
N ASP A 352 -7.66 -11.83 45.77
CA ASP A 352 -6.34 -12.26 46.21
C ASP A 352 -5.21 -11.61 45.39
N GLN A 353 -4.13 -11.33 46.09
CA GLN A 353 -3.07 -10.37 45.77
C GLN A 353 -1.69 -11.06 45.82
N SER A 354 -0.73 -10.55 45.03
CA SER A 354 0.74 -10.54 45.27
C SER A 354 1.51 -11.87 45.00
N VAL A 355 2.81 -11.99 44.61
CA VAL A 355 4.12 -11.26 44.65
C VAL A 355 5.08 -12.03 43.68
N THR A 356 5.78 -11.43 42.68
CA THR A 356 7.16 -10.84 42.62
C THR A 356 8.33 -11.76 42.16
N THR A 357 9.07 -11.30 41.13
CA THR A 357 10.51 -11.47 40.73
C THR A 357 11.13 -12.80 40.27
N GLY A 358 11.87 -12.74 39.15
CA GLY A 358 12.94 -13.68 38.76
C GLY A 358 13.35 -13.57 37.29
N ALA A 359 14.64 -13.51 36.99
CA ALA A 359 15.25 -13.09 35.73
C ALA A 359 15.54 -14.19 34.70
N ALA A 360 15.72 -13.74 33.44
CA ALA A 360 16.57 -14.27 32.37
C ALA A 360 16.22 -15.61 31.67
N ILE A 361 16.12 -15.57 30.34
CA ILE A 361 17.03 -16.22 29.34
C ILE A 361 16.36 -16.17 27.93
N LEU A 362 17.08 -15.65 26.94
CA LEU A 362 16.79 -15.75 25.50
C LEU A 362 16.81 -17.21 25.02
N PRO A 363 16.19 -17.51 23.87
CA PRO A 363 17.06 -17.95 22.77
C PRO A 363 16.70 -17.38 21.40
N ASP A 364 17.76 -17.03 20.66
CA ASP A 364 17.79 -16.97 19.20
C ASP A 364 17.73 -18.38 18.60
N SER A 365 16.89 -18.62 17.58
CA SER A 365 17.17 -19.44 16.36
C SER A 365 15.86 -19.60 15.53
N PRO A 366 15.94 -19.98 14.24
CA PRO A 366 14.94 -19.62 13.23
C PRO A 366 13.68 -20.48 13.36
N PHE A 367 12.51 -19.84 13.24
CA PHE A 367 11.21 -20.49 13.23
C PHE A 367 11.17 -21.62 12.20
N SER A 368 11.28 -22.85 12.69
CA SER A 368 11.16 -24.09 11.94
C SER A 368 9.72 -24.29 11.49
N GLU A 369 9.57 -24.71 10.23
CA GLU A 369 8.38 -25.35 9.70
C GLU A 369 7.97 -26.51 10.61
N ASN A 370 6.85 -26.37 11.34
CA ASN A 370 6.00 -27.45 11.85
C ASN A 370 4.79 -26.84 12.59
N TYR A 371 3.85 -26.27 11.84
CA TYR A 371 2.48 -26.04 12.31
C TYR A 371 1.55 -27.01 11.60
N SER A 372 1.69 -28.29 11.93
CA SER A 372 0.78 -29.35 11.50
C SER A 372 0.81 -30.46 12.54
N GLU A 373 0.19 -30.25 13.69
CA GLU A 373 -0.52 -31.27 14.48
C GLU A 373 -0.93 -30.67 15.84
N HIS A 374 -2.19 -30.90 16.20
CA HIS A 374 -2.83 -30.55 17.48
C HIS A 374 -3.24 -29.08 17.69
N LEU A 375 -4.44 -28.74 17.20
CA LEU A 375 -5.46 -27.97 17.91
C LEU A 375 -6.79 -28.11 17.13
N VAL A 376 -7.44 -29.26 17.27
CA VAL A 376 -8.86 -29.40 16.97
C VAL A 376 -9.57 -29.30 18.32
N LEU A 377 -9.85 -28.07 18.75
CA LEU A 377 -10.95 -27.83 19.68
C LEU A 377 -12.11 -27.32 18.83
N GLN A 378 -13.16 -28.12 18.83
CA GLN A 378 -14.43 -27.87 18.18
C GLN A 378 -15.12 -26.73 18.94
N GLU A 379 -15.05 -25.50 18.42
CA GLU A 379 -15.95 -24.42 18.81
C GLU A 379 -17.24 -24.56 17.98
N ASP A 380 -18.38 -24.55 18.68
CA ASP A 380 -19.71 -24.44 18.08
C ASP A 380 -19.76 -23.23 17.13
N PRO A 381 -20.55 -23.28 16.03
CA PRO A 381 -20.66 -22.16 15.11
C PRO A 381 -21.41 -21.03 15.82
N LEU A 382 -20.68 -20.12 16.45
CA LEU A 382 -21.18 -18.77 16.67
C LEU A 382 -21.65 -18.27 15.31
N GLU A 383 -22.93 -17.89 15.19
CA GLU A 383 -23.43 -17.06 14.10
C GLU A 383 -22.59 -15.77 14.08
N THR A 384 -21.45 -15.85 13.41
CA THR A 384 -20.50 -14.77 13.27
C THR A 384 -21.06 -13.92 12.17
N SER A 385 -21.86 -12.92 12.53
CA SER A 385 -22.12 -11.81 11.63
C SER A 385 -20.75 -11.21 11.29
N THR A 386 -20.26 -11.53 10.09
CA THR A 386 -18.94 -11.12 9.60
C THR A 386 -18.89 -9.62 9.21
N VAL A 387 -20.02 -8.93 9.35
CA VAL A 387 -20.24 -7.58 8.85
C VAL A 387 -20.11 -6.57 9.97
N VAL A 388 -19.16 -5.63 9.83
CA VAL A 388 -18.96 -4.52 10.78
C VAL A 388 -19.80 -3.30 10.39
N GLY A 389 -20.61 -2.80 11.32
CA GLY A 389 -21.42 -1.58 11.10
C GLY A 389 -22.77 -1.81 10.41
N LYS A 390 -23.30 -0.76 9.76
CA LYS A 390 -24.70 -0.73 9.30
C LYS A 390 -24.91 -1.60 8.05
N ILE A 391 -25.65 -2.69 8.20
CA ILE A 391 -26.03 -3.60 7.11
C ILE A 391 -26.98 -2.90 6.13
N LEU A 392 -26.64 -2.92 4.83
CA LEU A 392 -27.52 -2.41 3.77
C LEU A 392 -28.58 -3.45 3.41
N SER A 393 -29.82 -2.98 3.21
CA SER A 393 -30.90 -3.82 2.69
C SER A 393 -30.58 -4.31 1.28
N THR A 394 -31.07 -5.49 0.90
CA THR A 394 -30.90 -6.11 -0.42
C THR A 394 -31.25 -5.17 -1.59
N LYS A 395 -32.30 -4.34 -1.43
CA LYS A 395 -32.68 -3.34 -2.46
C LYS A 395 -31.62 -2.25 -2.63
N GLN A 396 -31.10 -1.74 -1.51
CA GLN A 396 -30.04 -0.73 -1.51
C GLN A 396 -28.73 -1.30 -2.05
N LEU A 397 -28.44 -2.56 -1.72
CA LEU A 397 -27.29 -3.29 -2.22
C LEU A 397 -27.35 -3.42 -3.75
N LEU A 398 -28.45 -3.94 -4.28
CA LEU A 398 -28.64 -4.08 -5.74
C LEU A 398 -28.53 -2.74 -6.45
N LEU A 399 -29.17 -1.69 -5.92
CA LEU A 399 -29.12 -0.36 -6.52
C LEU A 399 -27.69 0.21 -6.52
N ARG A 400 -27.00 0.22 -5.38
CA ARG A 400 -25.66 0.80 -5.26
C ARG A 400 -24.61 0.00 -6.02
N ARG A 401 -24.64 -1.33 -5.94
CA ARG A 401 -23.67 -2.20 -6.62
C ARG A 401 -23.96 -2.28 -8.12
N GLY A 402 -25.23 -2.33 -8.51
CA GLY A 402 -25.66 -2.25 -9.92
C GLY A 402 -25.22 -0.94 -10.58
N LEU A 403 -25.35 0.20 -9.88
CA LEU A 403 -24.85 1.49 -10.37
C LEU A 403 -23.34 1.45 -10.62
N VAL A 404 -22.56 0.91 -9.69
CA VAL A 404 -21.09 0.82 -9.85
C VAL A 404 -20.71 -0.03 -11.06
N VAL A 405 -21.36 -1.19 -11.24
CA VAL A 405 -21.12 -2.05 -12.41
C VAL A 405 -21.52 -1.33 -13.70
N SER A 406 -22.66 -0.64 -13.72
CA SER A 406 -23.12 0.14 -14.87
C SER A 406 -22.13 1.23 -15.26
N VAL A 407 -21.60 1.97 -14.28
CA VAL A 407 -20.56 2.99 -14.52
C VAL A 407 -19.30 2.36 -15.08
N ALA A 408 -18.82 1.23 -14.52
CA ALA A 408 -17.64 0.55 -15.01
C ALA A 408 -17.81 0.07 -16.47
N VAL A 409 -18.98 -0.49 -16.81
CA VAL A 409 -19.29 -0.90 -18.19
C VAL A 409 -19.37 0.31 -19.11
N MET A 410 -19.99 1.42 -18.69
CA MET A 410 -20.03 2.66 -19.49
C MET A 410 -18.64 3.20 -19.78
N VAL A 411 -17.74 3.23 -18.78
CA VAL A 411 -16.35 3.68 -18.98
C VAL A 411 -15.62 2.79 -20.00
N LEU A 412 -15.79 1.47 -19.91
CA LEU A 412 -15.23 0.53 -20.89
C LEU A 412 -15.81 0.76 -22.29
N LEU A 413 -17.12 0.94 -22.40
CA LEU A 413 -17.80 1.20 -23.68
C LEU A 413 -17.32 2.51 -24.30
N ILE A 414 -17.19 3.59 -23.52
CA ILE A 414 -16.63 4.86 -23.99
C ILE A 414 -15.20 4.65 -24.52
N GLY A 415 -14.36 3.91 -23.80
CA GLY A 415 -12.99 3.61 -24.25
C GLY A 415 -12.96 2.82 -25.56
N VAL A 416 -13.86 1.84 -25.73
CA VAL A 416 -13.99 1.08 -26.98
C VAL A 416 -14.49 1.97 -28.11
N ILE A 417 -15.50 2.81 -27.85
CA ILE A 417 -16.07 3.76 -28.81
C ILE A 417 -14.97 4.71 -29.30
N ILE A 418 -14.28 5.40 -28.39
CA ILE A 418 -13.19 6.32 -28.73
C ILE A 418 -12.18 5.61 -29.64
N LYS A 419 -11.76 4.39 -29.28
CA LYS A 419 -10.81 3.61 -30.07
C LYS A 419 -11.33 3.27 -31.47
N VAL A 420 -12.60 2.88 -31.61
CA VAL A 420 -13.18 2.58 -32.92
C VAL A 420 -13.21 3.84 -33.79
N PHE A 421 -13.49 5.01 -33.20
CA PHE A 421 -13.51 6.28 -33.93
C PHE A 421 -12.11 6.84 -34.23
N THR A 422 -11.12 6.63 -33.37
CA THR A 422 -9.74 7.12 -33.56
C THR A 422 -8.82 6.12 -34.26
N GLY A 423 -9.21 4.85 -34.34
CA GLY A 423 -8.38 3.75 -34.87
C GLY A 423 -8.49 3.52 -36.39
N ASN A 424 -9.32 4.30 -37.09
CA ASN A 424 -9.45 4.27 -38.55
C ASN A 424 -8.65 5.40 -39.25
N GLY A 425 -7.68 6.01 -38.55
CA GLY A 425 -6.80 7.07 -39.07
C GLY A 425 -5.38 6.57 -39.33
#